data_AF-A0A7X9KXB4-F1
#
_entry.id   AF-A0A7X9KXB4-F1
#
_cell.length_a   1.000
_cell.length_b   1.000
_cell.length_c   1.000
_cell.angle_alpha   90.00
_cell.angle_beta   90.00
_cell.angle_gamma   90.00
#
_symmetry.space_group_name_H-M   'P 1'
#
loop_
_entity.id
_entity.type
_entity.pdbx_description
1 polymer ?
#
loop_
_entity_poly.entity_id
_entity_poly.type
_entity_poly.pdbx_seq_one_letter_code
_entity_poly.pdbx_strand_id
1 'polypeptide(L)'
;MKRALIILILILSLSNALASEELNIGDTLFFGKYEQDNILENGKEDLEWIVLDKQENKALLITKYCIDTVIFYPERVPMYWGKSDLRAWMNDAFIKETFSPDEQSRIQVTINKNENPHGMKGAGDDTADMVFLLSKAELLHYFPNQEDRVAYPTELAISKGCTLDPKTGSCRWWTRTTGARKMDVCGVRLDGRVSAYGMQDVDWPTNTMRPIMWIKIND
;
A
#
# COMPACT_ATOMS: atom_id res chain seq x y z
N MET A 1 -52.18 -4.98 37.31
CA MET A 1 -51.14 -3.94 37.12
C MET A 1 -49.85 -4.62 36.66
N LYS A 2 -49.58 -4.67 35.35
CA LYS A 2 -48.28 -5.12 34.81
C LYS A 2 -47.63 -3.89 34.18
N ARG A 3 -46.54 -3.40 34.80
CA ARG A 3 -45.73 -2.30 34.24
C ARG A 3 -44.77 -2.92 33.23
N ALA A 4 -44.97 -2.62 31.95
CA ALA A 4 -44.01 -2.93 30.90
C ALA A 4 -42.86 -1.93 31.01
N LEU A 5 -41.64 -2.44 31.20
CA LEU A 5 -40.40 -1.67 31.16
C LEU A 5 -39.95 -1.65 29.70
N ILE A 6 -40.18 -0.54 29.01
CA ILE A 6 -39.63 -0.30 27.67
C ILE A 6 -38.19 0.19 27.87
N ILE A 7 -37.23 -0.69 27.62
CA ILE A 7 -35.81 -0.33 27.52
C ILE A 7 -35.62 0.28 26.14
N LEU A 8 -35.53 1.60 26.08
CA LEU A 8 -35.16 2.34 24.88
C LEU A 8 -33.64 2.20 24.71
N ILE A 9 -33.21 1.28 23.85
CA ILE A 9 -31.79 1.17 23.45
C ILE A 9 -31.53 2.32 22.48
N LEU A 10 -30.89 3.36 22.98
CA LEU A 10 -30.39 4.47 22.17
C LEU A 10 -29.18 3.94 21.37
N ILE A 11 -29.40 3.55 20.11
CA ILE A 11 -28.31 3.27 19.19
C ILE A 11 -27.71 4.63 18.82
N LEU A 12 -26.65 5.03 19.52
CA LEU A 12 -25.77 6.09 19.06
C LEU A 12 -25.06 5.57 17.81
N SER A 13 -25.60 5.91 16.65
CA SER A 13 -24.80 5.95 15.43
C SER A 13 -23.75 7.03 15.64
N LEU A 14 -22.54 6.65 16.06
CA LEU A 14 -21.38 7.51 15.88
C LEU A 14 -21.17 7.65 14.37
N SER A 15 -21.75 8.70 13.80
CA SER A 15 -21.10 9.34 12.67
C SER A 15 -19.73 9.76 13.18
N ASN A 16 -18.67 9.05 12.79
CA ASN A 16 -17.32 9.59 12.82
C ASN A 16 -17.28 10.71 11.79
N ALA A 17 -17.88 11.86 12.15
CA ALA A 17 -17.31 13.11 11.73
C ALA A 17 -15.88 13.06 12.27
N LEU A 18 -14.90 13.06 11.36
CA LEU A 18 -13.52 13.40 11.67
C LEU A 18 -13.57 14.80 12.30
N ALA A 19 -13.82 14.86 13.62
CA ALA A 19 -13.40 15.98 14.43
C ALA A 19 -11.90 16.12 14.14
N SER A 20 -11.51 17.32 13.76
CA SER A 20 -10.20 17.69 13.24
C SER A 20 -9.08 17.43 14.25
N GLU A 21 -8.77 16.17 14.53
CA GLU A 21 -7.48 15.80 15.07
C GLU A 21 -6.47 16.10 13.98
N GLU A 22 -5.56 17.02 14.29
CA GLU A 22 -4.49 17.40 13.40
C GLU A 22 -3.62 16.14 13.17
N LEU A 23 -3.76 15.50 12.00
CA LEU A 23 -2.97 14.35 11.61
C LEU A 23 -1.47 14.68 11.71
N ASN A 24 -0.70 13.84 12.38
CA ASN A 24 0.74 13.94 12.52
C ASN A 24 1.43 12.78 11.80
N ILE A 25 2.71 12.99 11.44
CA ILE A 25 3.54 11.91 10.91
C ILE A 25 3.65 10.81 11.98
N GLY A 26 3.39 9.56 11.56
CA GLY A 26 3.34 8.39 12.43
C GLY A 26 1.94 8.03 12.93
N ASP A 27 0.95 8.92 12.80
CA ASP A 27 -0.42 8.60 13.17
C ASP A 27 -0.98 7.49 12.28
N THR A 28 -1.91 6.70 12.84
CA THR A 28 -2.65 5.68 12.10
C THR A 28 -4.09 6.11 11.91
N LEU A 29 -4.65 5.91 10.72
CA LEU A 29 -6.05 6.18 10.40
C LEU A 29 -6.65 5.08 9.52
N PHE A 30 -7.98 5.03 9.50
CA PHE A 30 -8.73 4.14 8.60
C PHE A 30 -9.16 4.88 7.34
N PHE A 31 -8.93 4.28 6.17
CA PHE A 31 -9.33 4.85 4.89
C PHE A 31 -9.51 3.75 3.84
N GLY A 32 -10.73 3.60 3.32
CA GLY A 32 -11.10 2.49 2.45
C GLY A 32 -11.21 1.15 3.18
N LYS A 33 -11.75 0.16 2.45
CA LYS A 33 -11.95 -1.21 2.91
C LYS A 33 -11.40 -2.20 1.90
N TYR A 34 -10.69 -3.21 2.36
CA TYR A 34 -10.15 -4.28 1.52
C TYR A 34 -10.18 -5.61 2.27
N GLU A 35 -10.29 -6.71 1.54
CA GLU A 35 -10.21 -8.06 2.11
C GLU A 35 -8.82 -8.28 2.70
N GLN A 36 -8.73 -8.69 3.96
CA GLN A 36 -7.45 -8.87 4.64
C GLN A 36 -7.36 -10.19 5.41
N ASP A 37 -8.48 -10.73 5.89
CA ASP A 37 -8.49 -11.94 6.72
C ASP A 37 -8.70 -13.25 5.91
N ASN A 38 -9.00 -13.13 4.60
CA ASN A 38 -9.28 -14.23 3.69
C ASN A 38 -10.57 -15.00 4.03
N ILE A 39 -11.56 -14.31 4.61
CA ILE A 39 -12.89 -14.83 4.96
C ILE A 39 -13.95 -14.04 4.19
N LEU A 40 -14.09 -14.31 2.90
CA LEU A 40 -14.93 -13.52 1.98
C LEU A 40 -16.39 -13.31 2.45
N GLU A 41 -16.93 -14.19 3.30
CA GLU A 41 -18.29 -14.10 3.83
C GLU A 41 -18.51 -12.98 4.86
N ASN A 42 -17.46 -12.48 5.52
CA ASN A 42 -17.56 -11.38 6.50
C ASN A 42 -17.54 -9.99 5.82
N GLY A 43 -17.10 -9.94 4.56
CA GLY A 43 -16.90 -8.73 3.78
C GLY A 43 -15.64 -7.96 4.17
N LYS A 44 -15.21 -7.05 3.29
CA LYS A 44 -13.96 -6.29 3.39
C LYS A 44 -13.77 -5.57 4.74
N GLU A 45 -12.58 -5.69 5.32
CA GLU A 45 -12.15 -5.00 6.53
C GLU A 45 -11.68 -3.56 6.25
N ASP A 46 -11.71 -2.70 7.28
CA ASP A 46 -11.11 -1.37 7.20
C ASP A 46 -9.59 -1.45 7.01
N LEU A 47 -9.07 -0.65 6.07
CA LEU A 47 -7.63 -0.54 5.86
C LEU A 47 -7.02 0.45 6.85
N GLU A 48 -6.01 -0.02 7.59
CA GLU A 48 -5.16 0.83 8.43
C GLU A 48 -4.01 1.44 7.62
N TRP A 49 -3.85 2.76 7.73
CA TRP A 49 -2.80 3.53 7.07
C TRP A 49 -1.96 4.29 8.09
N ILE A 50 -0.66 4.40 7.84
CA ILE A 50 0.28 5.23 8.60
C ILE A 50 0.56 6.52 7.81
N VAL A 51 0.53 7.67 8.47
CA VAL A 51 0.95 8.95 7.88
C VAL A 51 2.48 8.98 7.76
N LEU A 52 3.00 8.97 6.52
CA LEU A 52 4.44 9.06 6.24
C LEU A 52 4.95 10.49 6.14
N ASP A 53 4.13 11.38 5.56
CA ASP A 53 4.49 12.77 5.33
C ASP A 53 3.24 13.66 5.39
N LYS A 54 3.45 14.94 5.67
CA LYS A 54 2.40 15.94 5.73
C LYS A 54 2.84 17.23 5.06
N GLN A 55 1.98 17.72 4.19
CA GLN A 55 2.04 19.05 3.60
C GLN A 55 0.80 19.83 4.02
N GLU A 56 0.78 21.14 3.77
CA GLU A 56 -0.25 22.06 4.28
C GLU A 56 -1.69 21.57 4.12
N ASN A 57 -2.03 20.94 3.00
CA ASN A 57 -3.38 20.48 2.67
C ASN A 57 -3.49 18.98 2.36
N LYS A 58 -2.41 18.21 2.51
CA LYS A 58 -2.41 16.78 2.17
C LYS A 58 -1.47 15.96 3.04
N ALA A 59 -1.77 14.68 3.17
CA ALA A 59 -0.93 13.70 3.84
C ALA A 59 -0.57 12.56 2.89
N LEU A 60 0.66 12.06 2.98
CA LEU A 60 1.11 10.84 2.33
C LEU A 60 0.86 9.68 3.28
N LEU A 61 0.12 8.70 2.81
CA LEU A 61 -0.22 7.50 3.58
C LEU A 61 0.50 6.28 3.03
N ILE A 62 0.80 5.31 3.90
CA ILE A 62 1.20 3.94 3.54
C ILE A 62 0.33 2.94 4.28
N THR A 63 0.00 1.81 3.65
CA THR A 63 -0.70 0.75 4.39
C THR A 63 0.18 0.24 5.54
N LYS A 64 -0.45 0.05 6.70
CA LYS A 64 0.24 -0.47 7.89
C LYS A 64 0.83 -1.84 7.63
N TYR A 65 0.05 -2.71 6.99
CA TYR A 65 0.44 -4.06 6.56
C TYR A 65 0.73 -4.11 5.06
N CYS A 66 1.37 -5.19 4.61
CA CYS A 66 1.40 -5.55 3.21
C CYS A 66 0.12 -6.32 2.86
N ILE A 67 -0.77 -5.68 2.10
CA ILE A 67 -2.19 -6.05 2.08
C ILE A 67 -2.55 -7.17 1.11
N ASP A 68 -1.72 -7.43 0.11
CA ASP A 68 -1.96 -8.50 -0.87
C ASP A 68 -0.65 -8.99 -1.49
N THR A 69 -0.64 -10.26 -1.92
CA THR A 69 0.42 -10.85 -2.74
C THR A 69 0.12 -10.62 -4.20
N VAL A 70 1.04 -9.94 -4.88
CA VAL A 70 0.83 -9.50 -6.26
C VAL A 70 2.03 -9.86 -7.13
N ILE A 71 1.74 -10.21 -8.37
CA ILE A 71 2.74 -10.23 -9.42
C ILE A 71 2.90 -8.81 -9.97
N PHE A 72 4.13 -8.42 -10.24
CA PHE A 72 4.43 -7.10 -10.78
C PHE A 72 4.03 -7.04 -12.26
N TYR A 73 4.31 -8.12 -13.01
CA TYR A 73 3.90 -8.33 -14.40
C TYR A 73 4.10 -9.81 -14.79
N PRO A 74 3.20 -10.43 -15.59
CA PRO A 74 3.22 -11.85 -15.88
C PRO A 74 4.25 -12.28 -16.95
N GLU A 75 4.68 -11.40 -17.86
CA GLU A 75 5.63 -11.78 -18.92
C GLU A 75 7.06 -11.30 -18.65
N ARG A 76 8.06 -12.12 -19.01
CA ARG A 76 9.47 -11.77 -18.79
C ARG A 76 10.06 -10.87 -19.88
N VAL A 77 9.41 -9.73 -20.16
CA VAL A 77 9.84 -8.71 -21.12
C VAL A 77 10.32 -7.42 -20.43
N PRO A 78 11.25 -6.64 -21.01
CA PRO A 78 11.73 -5.39 -20.41
C PRO A 78 10.59 -4.45 -19.95
N MET A 79 10.22 -4.52 -18.66
CA MET A 79 9.11 -3.76 -18.08
C MET A 79 9.51 -2.69 -17.04
N TYR A 80 8.79 -1.57 -17.00
CA TYR A 80 8.97 -0.48 -16.04
C TYR A 80 7.67 -0.25 -15.27
N TRP A 81 7.72 0.49 -14.16
CA TRP A 81 6.53 0.84 -13.38
C TRP A 81 5.38 1.38 -14.25
N GLY A 82 5.67 2.33 -15.14
CA GLY A 82 4.65 2.96 -15.98
C GLY A 82 3.86 2.03 -16.89
N LYS A 83 4.38 0.83 -17.17
CA LYS A 83 3.75 -0.18 -18.03
C LYS A 83 3.40 -1.48 -17.27
N SER A 84 3.52 -1.50 -15.95
CA SER A 84 3.23 -2.70 -15.16
C SER A 84 1.73 -2.93 -14.99
N ASP A 85 1.32 -4.20 -14.98
CA ASP A 85 -0.06 -4.60 -14.73
C ASP A 85 -0.48 -4.25 -13.31
N LEU A 86 0.46 -4.36 -12.36
CA LEU A 86 0.23 -3.94 -10.99
C LEU A 86 -0.14 -2.44 -10.92
N ARG A 87 0.58 -1.56 -11.62
CA ARG A 87 0.25 -0.13 -11.64
C ARG A 87 -1.13 0.12 -12.24
N ALA A 88 -1.42 -0.54 -13.37
CA ALA A 88 -2.71 -0.41 -14.05
C ALA A 88 -3.87 -0.84 -13.15
N TRP A 89 -3.73 -1.98 -12.46
CA TRP A 89 -4.72 -2.48 -11.51
C TRP A 89 -4.85 -1.57 -10.28
N MET A 90 -3.73 -1.12 -9.69
CA MET A 90 -3.72 -0.21 -8.54
C MET A 90 -4.41 1.12 -8.82
N ASN A 91 -4.33 1.62 -10.06
CA ASN A 91 -4.92 2.91 -10.46
C ASN A 91 -6.32 2.76 -11.11
N ASP A 92 -6.88 1.56 -11.13
CA ASP A 92 -8.22 1.32 -11.66
C ASP A 92 -9.05 0.45 -10.69
N ALA A 93 -9.02 -0.87 -10.86
CA ALA A 93 -9.84 -1.81 -10.10
C ALA A 93 -9.63 -1.67 -8.58
N PHE A 94 -8.38 -1.57 -8.12
CA PHE A 94 -8.09 -1.42 -6.70
C PHE A 94 -8.77 -0.19 -6.10
N ILE A 95 -8.71 0.97 -6.77
CA ILE A 95 -9.33 2.21 -6.27
C ILE A 95 -10.85 2.06 -6.20
N LYS A 96 -11.46 1.53 -7.27
CA LYS A 96 -12.91 1.33 -7.36
C LYS A 96 -13.43 0.35 -6.31
N GLU A 97 -12.64 -0.68 -6.00
CA GLU A 97 -13.01 -1.72 -5.05
C GLU A 97 -12.75 -1.31 -3.59
N THR A 98 -11.76 -0.45 -3.36
CA THR A 98 -11.25 -0.17 -2.00
C THR A 98 -11.85 1.09 -1.39
N PHE A 99 -12.07 2.12 -2.19
CA PHE A 99 -12.45 3.45 -1.69
C PHE A 99 -13.87 3.80 -2.13
N SER A 100 -14.66 4.34 -1.20
CA SER A 100 -15.95 4.96 -1.49
C SER A 100 -15.80 6.18 -2.41
N PRO A 101 -16.88 6.65 -3.09
CA PRO A 101 -16.79 7.85 -3.93
C PRO A 101 -16.23 9.09 -3.19
N ASP A 102 -16.62 9.29 -1.94
CA ASP A 102 -16.13 10.40 -1.11
C ASP A 102 -14.63 10.24 -0.80
N GLU A 103 -14.17 9.02 -0.50
CA GLU A 103 -12.75 8.73 -0.31
C GLU A 103 -11.96 8.92 -1.60
N GLN A 104 -12.45 8.42 -2.74
CA GLN A 104 -11.81 8.61 -4.04
C GLN A 104 -11.62 10.10 -4.36
N SER A 105 -12.59 10.95 -4.02
CA SER A 105 -12.49 12.39 -4.22
C SER A 105 -11.36 13.07 -3.44
N ARG A 106 -10.89 12.44 -2.35
CA ARG A 106 -9.77 12.93 -1.54
C ARG A 106 -8.40 12.45 -2.05
N ILE A 107 -8.34 11.37 -2.82
CA ILE A 107 -7.08 10.83 -3.35
C ILE A 107 -6.51 11.79 -4.40
N GLN A 108 -5.23 12.14 -4.25
CA GLN A 108 -4.55 13.10 -5.10
C GLN A 108 -3.73 12.41 -6.19
N VAL A 109 -3.84 12.89 -7.42
CA VAL A 109 -2.93 12.50 -8.50
C VAL A 109 -1.54 13.04 -8.20
N THR A 110 -0.54 12.16 -8.27
CA THR A 110 0.85 12.45 -7.98
C THR A 110 1.70 12.16 -9.21
N ILE A 111 2.56 13.12 -9.57
CA ILE A 111 3.57 12.92 -10.63
C ILE A 111 4.78 12.23 -10.01
N ASN A 112 4.93 10.95 -10.29
CA ASN A 112 6.04 10.13 -9.81
C ASN A 112 7.22 10.20 -10.76
N LYS A 113 8.35 10.69 -10.24
CA LYS A 113 9.63 10.64 -10.95
C LYS A 113 10.18 9.22 -10.92
N ASN A 114 10.38 8.65 -12.10
CA ASN A 114 10.92 7.31 -12.25
C ASN A 114 12.41 7.40 -12.58
N GLU A 115 13.23 6.98 -11.63
CA GLU A 115 14.69 7.02 -11.73
C GLU A 115 15.28 5.63 -11.50
N ASN A 116 16.38 5.34 -12.20
CA ASN A 116 17.13 4.10 -12.03
C ASN A 116 18.63 4.39 -12.11
N PRO A 117 19.30 4.65 -10.97
CA PRO A 117 20.72 4.97 -10.95
C PRO A 117 21.63 3.77 -11.28
N HIS A 118 21.09 2.55 -11.40
CA HIS A 118 21.87 1.32 -11.49
C HIS A 118 21.60 0.48 -12.76
N GLY A 119 20.57 0.79 -13.56
CA GLY A 119 20.10 -0.12 -14.60
C GLY A 119 20.54 0.25 -16.01
N MET A 120 21.07 -0.73 -16.74
CA MET A 120 21.35 -0.66 -18.18
C MET A 120 20.11 -0.38 -19.05
N LYS A 121 18.92 -0.41 -18.46
CA LYS A 121 17.62 -0.32 -19.13
C LYS A 121 16.90 1.02 -18.86
N GLY A 122 17.37 1.82 -17.90
CA GLY A 122 16.65 3.03 -17.46
C GLY A 122 15.43 2.72 -16.58
N ALA A 123 14.62 3.75 -16.31
CA ALA A 123 13.49 3.70 -15.37
C ALA A 123 12.11 3.75 -16.04
N GLY A 124 12.06 3.99 -17.36
CA GLY A 124 10.83 4.34 -18.07
C GLY A 124 10.44 5.81 -17.88
N ASP A 125 9.28 6.18 -18.40
CA ASP A 125 8.75 7.55 -18.28
C ASP A 125 8.20 7.80 -16.87
N ASP A 126 8.11 9.08 -16.51
CA ASP A 126 7.37 9.52 -15.32
C ASP A 126 5.88 9.15 -15.44
N THR A 127 5.24 8.94 -14.28
CA THR A 127 3.84 8.50 -14.23
C THR A 127 2.98 9.47 -13.43
N ALA A 128 1.69 9.54 -13.77
CA ALA A 128 0.68 10.21 -12.97
C ALA A 128 -0.17 9.12 -12.29
N ASP A 129 -0.06 9.00 -10.97
CA ASP A 129 -0.67 7.91 -10.19
C ASP A 129 -1.47 8.47 -9.01
N MET A 130 -2.62 7.86 -8.73
CA MET A 130 -3.42 8.10 -7.52
C MET A 130 -2.94 7.21 -6.37
N VAL A 131 -2.70 5.93 -6.67
CA VAL A 131 -2.14 4.95 -5.72
C VAL A 131 -0.92 4.30 -6.37
N PHE A 132 0.17 4.21 -5.62
CA PHE A 132 1.45 3.75 -6.13
C PHE A 132 2.28 3.06 -5.05
N LEU A 133 3.50 2.66 -5.38
CA LEU A 133 4.48 2.13 -4.43
C LEU A 133 5.61 3.13 -4.23
N LEU A 134 6.25 3.13 -3.06
CA LEU A 134 7.47 3.90 -2.84
C LEU A 134 8.53 3.55 -3.90
N SER A 135 9.29 4.54 -4.35
CA SER A 135 10.61 4.30 -4.97
C SER A 135 11.62 3.87 -3.92
N LYS A 136 12.76 3.36 -4.38
CA LYS A 136 13.94 3.16 -3.53
C LYS A 136 14.37 4.46 -2.84
N ALA A 137 14.34 5.60 -3.53
CA ALA A 137 14.77 6.88 -2.94
C ALA A 137 13.82 7.33 -1.82
N GLU A 138 12.51 7.32 -2.09
CA GLU A 138 11.50 7.65 -1.08
C GLU A 138 11.51 6.65 0.09
N LEU A 139 11.67 5.36 -0.18
CA LEU A 139 11.82 4.33 0.84
C LEU A 139 12.99 4.63 1.79
N LEU A 140 14.16 4.97 1.24
CA LEU A 140 15.34 5.30 2.05
C LEU A 140 15.19 6.63 2.80
N HIS A 141 14.37 7.54 2.29
CA HIS A 141 14.06 8.80 2.94
C HIS A 141 13.11 8.62 4.14
N TYR A 142 11.98 7.96 3.93
CA TYR A 142 10.96 7.77 4.97
C TYR A 142 11.32 6.66 5.97
N PHE A 143 12.12 5.67 5.55
CA PHE A 143 12.59 4.58 6.40
C PHE A 143 14.13 4.49 6.32
N PRO A 144 14.86 5.40 7.00
CA PRO A 144 16.31 5.46 6.92
C PRO A 144 16.98 4.24 7.56
N ASN A 145 16.40 3.69 8.63
CA ASN A 145 16.91 2.49 9.28
C ASN A 145 16.35 1.22 8.64
N GLN A 146 17.09 0.12 8.72
CA GLN A 146 16.74 -1.12 8.03
C GLN A 146 15.53 -1.79 8.69
N GLU A 147 15.51 -1.79 10.01
CA GLU A 147 14.48 -2.34 10.88
C GLU A 147 13.10 -1.74 10.61
N ASP A 148 13.02 -0.43 10.32
CA ASP A 148 11.76 0.27 10.07
C ASP A 148 11.12 -0.14 8.72
N ARG A 149 11.88 -0.80 7.84
CA ARG A 149 11.39 -1.30 6.53
C ARG A 149 10.77 -2.68 6.63
N VAL A 150 10.96 -3.39 7.75
CA VAL A 150 10.34 -4.69 7.99
C VAL A 150 8.83 -4.50 8.04
N ALA A 151 8.10 -5.32 7.27
CA ALA A 151 6.66 -5.23 7.16
C ALA A 151 6.03 -6.62 7.21
N TYR A 152 4.77 -6.65 7.64
CA TYR A 152 4.03 -7.87 7.90
C TYR A 152 2.84 -8.00 6.95
N PRO A 153 2.56 -9.19 6.43
CA PRO A 153 1.45 -9.41 5.52
C PRO A 153 0.13 -9.58 6.28
N THR A 154 -0.97 -9.37 5.56
CA THR A 154 -2.31 -9.81 5.97
C THR A 154 -2.49 -11.31 5.73
N GLU A 155 -3.54 -11.92 6.29
CA GLU A 155 -3.85 -13.34 6.04
C GLU A 155 -4.18 -13.61 4.57
N LEU A 156 -4.81 -12.65 3.87
CA LEU A 156 -5.01 -12.72 2.41
C LEU A 156 -3.68 -12.79 1.66
N ALA A 157 -2.71 -11.96 2.01
CA ALA A 157 -1.40 -12.02 1.37
C ALA A 157 -0.72 -13.38 1.63
N ILE A 158 -0.83 -13.91 2.85
CA ILE A 158 -0.32 -15.24 3.21
C ILE A 158 -1.01 -16.32 2.37
N SER A 159 -2.35 -16.31 2.27
CA SER A 159 -3.13 -17.31 1.53
C SER A 159 -2.77 -17.36 0.05
N LYS A 160 -2.34 -16.21 -0.51
CA LYS A 160 -1.87 -16.07 -1.90
C LYS A 160 -0.37 -16.37 -2.11
N GLY A 161 0.35 -16.77 -1.06
CA GLY A 161 1.68 -17.38 -1.18
C GLY A 161 2.88 -16.44 -0.99
N CYS A 162 2.72 -15.29 -0.31
CA CYS A 162 3.87 -14.42 -0.04
C CYS A 162 5.01 -15.17 0.66
N THR A 163 6.24 -14.76 0.37
CA THR A 163 7.41 -15.26 1.10
C THR A 163 7.43 -14.69 2.51
N LEU A 164 7.51 -15.58 3.50
CA LEU A 164 7.57 -15.24 4.93
C LEU A 164 8.93 -15.56 5.53
N ASP A 165 9.34 -14.78 6.51
CA ASP A 165 10.35 -15.18 7.46
C ASP A 165 9.74 -16.10 8.52
N PRO A 166 10.21 -17.34 8.68
CA PRO A 166 9.59 -18.30 9.58
C PRO A 166 9.79 -17.97 11.07
N LYS A 167 10.68 -17.04 11.42
CA LYS A 167 10.95 -16.65 12.80
C LYS A 167 10.17 -15.41 13.21
N THR A 168 10.07 -14.44 12.31
CA THR A 168 9.48 -13.12 12.60
C THR A 168 8.09 -12.94 12.00
N GLY A 169 7.73 -13.69 10.96
CA GLY A 169 6.49 -13.51 10.21
C GLY A 169 6.51 -12.32 9.23
N SER A 170 7.66 -11.66 9.07
CA SER A 170 7.82 -10.58 8.10
C SER A 170 7.74 -11.08 6.66
N CYS A 171 7.44 -10.19 5.72
CA CYS A 171 7.32 -10.52 4.30
C CYS A 171 8.17 -9.62 3.41
N ARG A 172 8.30 -10.01 2.14
CA ARG A 172 8.93 -9.19 1.10
C ARG A 172 7.90 -8.30 0.44
N TRP A 173 8.25 -7.04 0.13
CA TRP A 173 7.34 -6.12 -0.56
C TRP A 173 8.02 -5.31 -1.66
N TRP A 174 7.24 -4.96 -2.68
CA TRP A 174 7.72 -4.27 -3.88
C TRP A 174 7.93 -2.77 -3.68
N THR A 175 8.90 -2.21 -4.42
CA THR A 175 8.99 -0.78 -4.73
C THR A 175 8.67 -0.56 -6.21
N ARG A 176 8.43 0.68 -6.63
CA ARG A 176 8.28 1.00 -8.07
C ARG A 176 9.61 1.17 -8.82
N THR A 177 10.75 1.17 -8.12
CA THR A 177 12.06 1.36 -8.75
C THR A 177 12.49 0.09 -9.49
N THR A 178 12.85 0.22 -10.76
CA THR A 178 13.42 -0.89 -11.53
C THR A 178 14.78 -1.32 -11.00
N GLY A 179 15.09 -2.61 -11.10
CA GLY A 179 16.37 -3.20 -10.75
C GLY A 179 17.45 -3.00 -11.81
N ALA A 180 18.58 -3.70 -11.64
CA ALA A 180 19.76 -3.56 -12.48
C ALA A 180 19.65 -4.30 -13.82
N ARG A 181 18.94 -5.44 -13.84
CA ARG A 181 18.74 -6.26 -15.05
C ARG A 181 17.42 -5.94 -15.74
N LYS A 182 17.23 -6.52 -16.93
CA LYS A 182 16.06 -6.26 -17.79
C LYS A 182 14.72 -6.50 -17.11
N MET A 183 14.64 -7.41 -16.15
CA MET A 183 13.38 -7.82 -15.50
C MET A 183 13.29 -7.47 -14.03
N ASP A 184 14.41 -7.11 -13.41
CA ASP A 184 14.47 -7.06 -11.97
C ASP A 184 13.72 -5.81 -11.47
N VAL A 185 13.06 -5.91 -10.31
CA VAL A 185 12.42 -4.78 -9.64
C VAL A 185 12.97 -4.67 -8.22
N CYS A 186 13.24 -3.44 -7.77
CA CYS A 186 13.69 -3.20 -6.42
C CYS A 186 12.58 -3.56 -5.42
N GLY A 187 12.96 -4.16 -4.30
CA GLY A 187 12.03 -4.60 -3.26
C GLY A 187 12.73 -4.70 -1.93
N VAL A 188 11.94 -4.80 -0.87
CA VAL A 188 12.41 -4.95 0.50
C VAL A 188 12.37 -6.42 0.88
N ARG A 189 13.48 -6.94 1.41
CA ARG A 189 13.61 -8.32 1.88
C ARG A 189 13.00 -8.47 3.27
N LEU A 190 12.86 -9.72 3.70
CA LEU A 190 12.34 -10.12 5.00
C LEU A 190 12.99 -9.39 6.20
N ASP A 191 14.29 -9.11 6.09
CA ASP A 191 15.08 -8.42 7.12
C ASP A 191 15.12 -6.89 6.96
N GLY A 192 14.30 -6.32 6.08
CA GLY A 192 14.26 -4.88 5.79
C GLY A 192 15.36 -4.41 4.83
N ARG A 193 16.25 -5.28 4.36
CA ARG A 193 17.26 -4.90 3.35
C ARG A 193 16.60 -4.61 2.01
N VAL A 194 16.97 -3.49 1.40
CA VAL A 194 16.59 -3.18 0.02
C VAL A 194 17.44 -4.03 -0.93
N SER A 195 16.81 -4.65 -1.92
CA SER A 195 17.53 -5.47 -2.89
C SER A 195 18.56 -4.65 -3.67
N ALA A 196 19.82 -5.06 -3.63
CA ALA A 196 20.92 -4.31 -4.23
C ALA A 196 20.79 -4.16 -5.75
N TYR A 197 20.38 -5.24 -6.43
CA TYR A 197 20.25 -5.31 -7.90
C TYR A 197 18.82 -5.55 -8.37
N GLY A 198 17.84 -5.53 -7.45
CA GLY A 198 16.46 -5.95 -7.70
C GLY A 198 16.20 -7.43 -7.40
N MET A 199 14.93 -7.80 -7.42
CA MET A 199 14.42 -9.17 -7.27
C MET A 199 13.86 -9.63 -8.63
N GLN A 200 14.00 -10.93 -8.93
CA GLN A 200 13.69 -11.52 -10.25
C GLN A 200 12.29 -12.13 -10.34
N ASP A 201 11.63 -12.22 -9.18
CA ASP A 201 10.43 -12.97 -8.91
C ASP A 201 9.18 -12.15 -9.31
N VAL A 202 9.29 -11.34 -10.37
CA VAL A 202 8.30 -10.33 -10.78
C VAL A 202 7.00 -10.91 -11.34
N ASP A 203 7.07 -12.14 -11.83
CA ASP A 203 6.01 -12.95 -12.43
C ASP A 203 5.54 -14.07 -11.49
N TRP A 204 6.03 -14.11 -10.25
CA TRP A 204 5.70 -15.12 -9.26
C TRP A 204 5.07 -14.50 -8.01
N PRO A 205 4.01 -15.09 -7.43
CA PRO A 205 3.32 -14.54 -6.28
C PRO A 205 4.12 -14.74 -4.98
N THR A 206 5.31 -14.16 -4.89
CA THR A 206 6.22 -14.29 -3.74
C THR A 206 6.37 -13.02 -2.92
N ASN A 207 5.96 -11.89 -3.48
CA ASN A 207 6.15 -10.57 -2.91
C ASN A 207 4.80 -9.85 -2.82
N THR A 208 4.69 -8.98 -1.84
CA THR A 208 3.46 -8.26 -1.52
C THR A 208 3.50 -6.81 -1.98
N MET A 209 2.33 -6.19 -2.03
CA MET A 209 2.21 -4.74 -2.18
C MET A 209 2.02 -4.05 -0.83
N ARG A 210 2.62 -2.86 -0.72
CA ARG A 210 2.41 -1.92 0.37
C ARG A 210 2.09 -0.54 -0.22
N PRO A 211 0.83 -0.32 -0.61
CA PRO A 211 0.42 0.88 -1.32
C PRO A 211 0.68 2.17 -0.55
N ILE A 212 0.93 3.24 -1.30
CA ILE A 212 0.96 4.61 -0.82
C ILE A 212 0.08 5.51 -1.66
N MET A 213 -0.42 6.58 -1.06
CA MET A 213 -1.21 7.61 -1.74
C MET A 213 -1.18 8.93 -0.98
N TRP A 214 -1.31 10.03 -1.72
CA TRP A 214 -1.58 11.33 -1.14
C TRP A 214 -3.08 11.53 -1.00
N ILE A 215 -3.55 12.00 0.16
CA ILE A 215 -4.94 12.38 0.38
C ILE A 215 -5.05 13.85 0.79
N LYS A 216 -6.12 14.53 0.37
CA LYS A 216 -6.51 15.84 0.87
C LYS A 216 -6.98 15.72 2.32
N ILE A 217 -6.42 16.52 3.24
CA ILE A 217 -6.73 16.47 4.69
C ILE A 217 -7.46 17.72 5.21
N ASN A 218 -7.49 18.81 4.44
CA ASN A 218 -8.16 20.07 4.76
C ASN A 218 -8.93 20.53 3.52
N ASP A 219 -10.11 21.13 3.69
CA ASP A 219 -10.92 21.67 2.59
C ASP A 219 -10.36 22.92 1.91
#